data_AF-A0A4Y2H9U8-F1
#
_entry.id   AF-A0A4Y2H9U8-F1
#
_cell.length_a   1.000
_cell.length_b   1.000
_cell.length_c   1.000
_cell.angle_alpha   90.00
_cell.angle_beta   90.00
_cell.angle_gamma   90.00
#
_symmetry.space_group_name_H-M   'P 1'
#
loop_
_entity.id
_entity.type
_entity.pdbx_description
1 polymer ?
#
loop_
_entity_poly.entity_id
_entity_poly.type
_entity_poly.pdbx_seq_one_letter_code
_entity_poly.pdbx_strand_id
1 'polypeptide(L)'
;MDGFKNPDSQIIKVARNLFQKNKKGKVLQSSARKSALNIFIRLKDENPNATIKSIVDQASELTGVSASTLFKIEKEAKSGILQTPGKKRPNAVGKRTRLNTYDSFTLQSIRRRVHSFYKRNEIPTVKKLLNDLNNEADILQQKISERTLCRLLNDIGFSFKKRRQSALIERDDIIAWRRKYLRDIKLYKEQQKIIYYLDETWVNAGISTTKVWQDKTIKSCSDARRKGLSTGLKGPSGKGGRLIINTCWQ
;
A
#
# COMPACT_ATOMS: atom_id res chain seq x y z
N MET A 1 10.01 -20.16 71.07
CA MET A 1 9.93 -18.69 71.08
C MET A 1 9.75 -18.25 69.63
N ASP A 2 8.50 -18.25 69.18
CA ASP A 2 8.18 -17.96 67.78
C ASP A 2 8.16 -16.45 67.54
N GLY A 3 8.99 -16.02 66.61
CA GLY A 3 9.13 -14.63 66.21
C GLY A 3 7.90 -14.13 65.48
N PHE A 4 7.06 -13.36 66.18
CA PHE A 4 6.05 -12.51 65.56
C PHE A 4 6.74 -11.44 64.71
N LYS A 5 6.88 -11.69 63.40
CA LYS A 5 7.25 -10.66 62.43
C LYS A 5 6.15 -9.61 62.43
N ASN A 6 6.49 -8.36 62.81
CA ASN A 6 5.59 -7.21 62.75
C ASN A 6 4.88 -7.16 61.38
N PRO A 7 3.54 -7.28 61.31
CA PRO A 7 2.79 -7.34 60.07
C PRO A 7 3.06 -6.13 59.15
N ASP A 8 3.30 -4.94 59.73
CA ASP A 8 3.59 -3.71 58.99
C ASP A 8 4.90 -3.79 58.19
N SER A 9 5.92 -4.48 58.73
CA SER A 9 7.22 -4.63 58.08
C SER A 9 7.13 -5.52 56.82
N GLN A 10 6.30 -6.57 56.87
CA GLN A 10 6.06 -7.42 55.70
C GLN A 10 5.20 -6.69 54.65
N ILE A 11 4.18 -5.95 55.09
CA ILE A 11 3.33 -5.14 54.18
C ILE A 11 4.16 -4.09 53.45
N ILE A 12 5.02 -3.35 54.15
CA ILE A 12 5.90 -2.33 53.55
C ILE A 12 6.88 -2.98 52.55
N LYS A 13 7.44 -4.15 52.89
CA LYS A 13 8.34 -4.89 52.00
C LYS A 13 7.63 -5.34 50.72
N VAL A 14 6.40 -5.85 50.83
CA VAL A 14 5.58 -6.24 49.67
C VAL A 14 5.17 -5.02 48.84
N ALA A 15 4.73 -3.93 49.49
CA ALA A 15 4.30 -2.70 48.83
C ALA A 15 5.43 -2.02 48.03
N ARG A 16 6.67 -2.03 48.55
CA ARG A 16 7.85 -1.51 47.82
C ARG A 16 8.10 -2.27 46.52
N ASN A 17 7.85 -3.57 46.49
CA ASN A 17 8.01 -4.39 45.27
C ASN A 17 6.89 -4.14 44.24
N LEU A 18 5.73 -3.65 44.69
CA LEU A 18 4.59 -3.32 43.81
C LEU A 18 4.71 -1.91 43.19
N PHE A 19 5.59 -1.05 43.73
CA PHE A 19 5.82 0.28 43.17
C PHE A 19 6.47 0.20 41.79
N GLN A 20 5.79 0.72 40.77
CA GLN A 20 6.26 0.68 39.38
C GLN A 20 6.28 2.08 38.76
N LYS A 21 7.46 2.50 38.29
CA LYS A 21 7.61 3.74 37.53
C LYS A 21 6.88 3.63 36.18
N ASN A 22 6.35 4.75 35.69
CA ASN A 22 5.68 4.76 34.39
C ASN A 22 6.66 4.41 33.26
N LYS A 23 6.33 3.40 32.45
CA LYS A 23 7.19 2.91 31.37
C LYS A 23 7.38 3.97 30.28
N LYS A 24 8.59 4.06 29.71
CA LYS A 24 8.91 4.96 28.60
C LYS A 24 7.96 4.70 27.42
N GLY A 25 7.38 5.78 26.87
CA GLY A 25 6.43 5.70 25.76
C GLY A 25 4.98 5.37 26.14
N LYS A 26 4.71 5.00 27.40
CA LYS A 26 3.35 4.77 27.89
C LYS A 26 2.70 6.09 28.33
N VAL A 27 1.51 6.37 27.82
CA VAL A 27 0.73 7.57 28.17
C VAL A 27 0.23 7.46 29.62
N LEU A 28 0.45 8.50 30.40
CA LEU A 28 -0.09 8.64 31.75
C LEU A 28 -1.57 9.02 31.67
N GLN A 29 -2.45 8.18 32.21
CA GLN A 29 -3.90 8.35 32.16
C GLN A 29 -4.39 9.49 33.07
N SER A 30 -5.60 9.98 32.83
CA SER A 30 -6.19 11.13 33.52
C SER A 30 -6.20 11.01 35.04
N SER A 31 -6.55 9.85 35.59
CA SER A 31 -6.57 9.60 37.04
C SER A 31 -5.18 9.73 37.66
N ALA A 32 -4.18 9.08 37.08
CA ALA A 32 -2.79 9.14 37.56
C ALA A 32 -2.20 10.55 37.43
N ARG A 33 -2.57 11.32 36.39
CA ARG A 33 -2.19 12.73 36.25
C ARG A 33 -2.79 13.60 37.36
N LYS A 34 -4.06 13.38 37.72
CA LYS A 34 -4.72 14.06 38.85
C LYS A 34 -4.06 13.71 40.18
N SER A 35 -3.79 12.42 40.44
CA SER A 35 -3.10 11.99 41.67
C SER A 35 -1.71 12.63 41.80
N ALA A 36 -0.96 12.67 40.69
CA ALA A 36 0.35 13.32 40.66
C ALA A 36 0.27 14.83 40.94
N LEU A 37 -0.74 15.52 40.40
CA LEU A 37 -0.97 16.93 40.69
C LEU A 37 -1.36 17.16 42.16
N ASN A 38 -2.25 16.34 42.72
CA ASN A 38 -2.68 16.46 44.11
C ASN A 38 -1.51 16.29 45.09
N ILE A 39 -0.61 15.34 44.82
CA ILE A 39 0.61 15.14 45.63
C ILE A 39 1.54 16.34 45.49
N PHE A 40 1.73 16.87 44.29
CA PHE A 40 2.53 18.08 44.07
C PHE A 40 1.97 19.29 44.83
N ILE A 41 0.65 19.49 44.82
CA ILE A 41 -0.01 20.58 45.58
C ILE A 41 0.26 20.41 47.07
N ARG A 42 0.03 19.22 47.64
CA ARG A 42 0.28 18.98 49.07
C ARG A 42 1.73 19.22 49.47
N LEU A 43 2.70 18.73 48.70
CA LEU A 43 4.11 18.95 49.00
C LEU A 43 4.51 20.42 48.95
N LYS A 44 3.84 21.21 48.10
CA LYS A 44 4.04 22.66 48.01
C LYS A 44 3.41 23.39 49.19
N ASP A 45 2.23 22.97 49.65
CA ASP A 45 1.58 23.54 50.83
C ASP A 45 2.36 23.24 52.11
N GLU A 46 2.95 22.05 52.23
CA GLU A 46 3.80 21.64 53.36
C GLU A 46 5.15 22.37 53.37
N ASN A 47 5.69 22.73 52.19
CA ASN A 47 6.99 23.37 52.06
C ASN A 47 6.92 24.62 51.15
N PRO A 48 6.29 25.72 51.59
CA PRO A 48 6.03 26.89 50.77
C PRO A 48 7.31 27.61 50.30
N ASN A 49 8.39 27.52 51.08
CA ASN A 49 9.67 28.18 50.79
C ASN A 49 10.64 27.30 49.97
N ALA A 50 10.27 26.05 49.67
CA ALA A 50 11.14 25.14 48.93
C ALA A 50 11.14 25.43 47.42
N THR A 51 12.28 25.19 46.77
CA THR A 51 12.39 25.32 45.32
C THR A 51 11.46 24.34 44.60
N ILE A 52 10.74 24.81 43.57
CA ILE A 52 9.81 23.99 42.77
C ILE A 52 10.47 22.70 42.27
N LYS A 53 11.75 22.76 41.88
CA LYS A 53 12.52 21.58 41.46
C LYS A 53 12.59 20.50 42.54
N SER A 54 12.86 20.88 43.79
CA SER A 54 12.93 19.96 44.93
C SER A 54 11.59 19.28 45.17
N ILE A 55 10.49 20.05 45.10
CA ILE A 55 9.13 19.55 45.25
C ILE A 55 8.77 18.57 44.13
N VAL A 56 9.17 18.87 42.88
CA VAL A 56 8.94 17.99 41.73
C VAL A 56 9.76 16.71 41.83
N ASP A 57 10.99 16.77 42.32
CA ASP A 57 11.84 15.59 42.51
C ASP A 57 11.25 14.66 43.58
N GLN A 58 10.77 15.22 44.71
CA GLN A 58 10.03 14.47 45.74
C GLN A 58 8.71 13.89 45.20
N ALA A 59 7.93 14.67 44.46
CA ALA A 59 6.70 14.18 43.83
C ALA A 59 6.98 13.08 42.80
N SER A 60 8.11 13.15 42.08
CA SER A 60 8.55 12.14 41.11
C SER A 60 8.87 10.82 41.81
N GLU A 61 9.51 10.87 42.96
CA GLU A 61 9.82 9.70 43.79
C GLU A 61 8.54 9.06 44.34
N LEU A 62 7.60 9.86 44.85
CA LEU A 62 6.35 9.36 45.44
C LEU A 62 5.36 8.81 44.40
N THR A 63 5.28 9.42 43.21
CA THR A 63 4.28 9.08 42.19
C THR A 63 4.79 8.10 41.14
N GLY A 64 6.11 7.92 41.03
CA GLY A 64 6.73 7.13 39.95
C GLY A 64 6.58 7.76 38.57
N VAL A 65 6.20 9.04 38.50
CA VAL A 65 6.08 9.85 37.27
C VAL A 65 7.35 10.67 37.11
N SER A 66 7.87 10.79 35.88
CA SER A 66 9.09 11.57 35.66
C SER A 66 8.90 13.07 35.99
N ALA A 67 9.92 13.70 36.55
CA ALA A 67 9.98 15.14 36.81
C ALA A 67 9.54 15.98 35.58
N SER A 68 10.02 15.63 34.38
CA SER A 68 9.62 16.28 33.13
C SER A 68 8.12 16.20 32.82
N THR A 69 7.44 15.13 33.23
CA THR A 69 5.99 14.98 33.09
C THR A 69 5.25 15.78 34.15
N LEU A 70 5.76 15.83 35.38
CA LEU A 70 5.22 16.66 36.45
C LEU A 70 5.28 18.15 36.12
N PHE A 71 6.40 18.66 35.59
CA PHE A 71 6.49 20.04 35.09
C PHE A 71 5.46 20.35 34.00
N LYS A 72 5.19 19.39 33.10
CA LYS A 72 4.14 19.54 32.08
C LYS A 72 2.75 19.60 32.73
N ILE A 73 2.49 18.72 33.68
CA ILE A 73 1.23 18.68 34.42
C ILE A 73 1.01 20.00 35.19
N GLU A 74 2.03 20.51 35.87
CA GLU A 74 1.98 21.80 36.57
C GLU A 74 1.65 22.95 35.60
N LYS A 75 2.33 22.99 34.44
CA LYS A 75 2.08 24.00 33.41
C LYS A 75 0.65 23.91 32.83
N GLU A 76 0.18 22.70 32.55
CA GLU A 76 -1.20 22.46 32.09
C GLU A 76 -2.24 22.85 33.15
N ALA A 77 -1.97 22.55 34.42
CA ALA A 77 -2.83 22.93 35.54
C ALA A 77 -2.93 24.46 35.71
N LYS A 78 -1.83 25.19 35.55
CA LYS A 78 -1.83 26.67 35.52
C LYS A 78 -2.70 27.22 34.38
N SER A 79 -2.77 26.52 33.24
CA SER A 79 -3.66 26.89 32.12
C SER A 79 -5.12 26.46 32.29
N GLY A 80 -5.47 25.82 33.41
CA GLY A 80 -6.85 25.50 33.80
C GLY A 80 -7.40 24.18 33.27
N ILE A 81 -6.68 23.45 32.40
CA ILE A 81 -7.17 22.19 31.82
C ILE A 81 -6.08 21.12 31.79
N LEU A 82 -6.35 20.00 32.46
CA LEU A 82 -5.44 18.85 32.56
C LEU A 82 -5.83 17.78 31.54
N GLN A 83 -5.26 17.87 30.33
CA GLN A 83 -5.58 16.96 29.24
C GLN A 83 -4.67 15.72 29.24
N THR A 84 -5.25 14.57 28.87
CA THR A 84 -4.45 13.35 28.63
C THR A 84 -3.93 13.39 27.20
N PRO A 85 -2.62 13.17 26.95
CA PRO A 85 -2.08 13.16 25.59
C PRO A 85 -2.87 12.21 24.68
N GLY A 86 -3.37 12.75 23.57
CA GLY A 86 -4.16 11.99 22.61
C GLY A 86 -3.35 10.87 21.93
N LYS A 87 -4.04 9.85 21.41
CA LYS A 87 -3.41 8.79 20.61
C LYS A 87 -2.72 9.41 19.39
N LYS A 88 -1.47 9.02 19.12
CA LYS A 88 -0.83 9.28 17.82
C LYS A 88 -1.60 8.53 16.75
N ARG A 89 -2.57 9.19 16.10
CA ARG A 89 -3.22 8.64 14.93
C ARG A 89 -2.22 8.76 13.76
N PRO A 90 -2.07 7.73 12.91
CA PRO A 90 -1.44 7.95 11.61
C PRO A 90 -2.16 9.13 10.95
N ASN A 91 -1.39 10.02 10.31
CA ASN A 91 -1.94 11.20 9.63
C ASN A 91 -3.19 10.78 8.84
N ALA A 92 -4.31 11.46 9.08
CA ALA A 92 -5.60 11.10 8.50
C ALA A 92 -5.45 10.77 7.02
N VAL A 93 -5.94 9.59 6.63
CA VAL A 93 -6.12 9.20 5.23
C VAL A 93 -6.80 10.37 4.51
N GLY A 94 -6.08 11.06 3.61
CA GLY A 94 -6.62 12.20 2.86
C GLY A 94 -5.89 13.54 3.00
N LYS A 95 -5.07 13.81 4.04
CA LYS A 95 -4.39 15.13 4.15
C LYS A 95 -3.13 15.29 3.28
N ARG A 96 -2.64 14.21 2.68
CA ARG A 96 -1.51 14.16 1.72
C ARG A 96 -1.70 13.03 0.72
N THR A 97 -2.88 12.94 0.10
CA THR A 97 -3.06 12.02 -1.03
C THR A 97 -2.22 12.54 -2.19
N ARG A 98 -1.41 11.66 -2.80
CA ARG A 98 -0.60 12.00 -3.97
C ARG A 98 -1.46 12.63 -5.08
N LEU A 99 -2.73 12.24 -5.16
CA LEU A 99 -3.75 12.83 -6.04
C LEU A 99 -4.07 14.31 -5.78
N ASN A 100 -3.87 14.82 -4.56
CA ASN A 100 -4.04 16.25 -4.27
C ASN A 100 -2.75 17.04 -4.57
N THR A 101 -1.61 16.36 -4.69
CA THR A 101 -0.32 17.01 -5.00
C THR A 101 -0.15 17.24 -6.49
N TYR A 102 -0.70 16.38 -7.34
CA TYR A 102 -0.62 16.50 -8.80
C TYR A 102 -1.98 16.87 -9.36
N ASP A 103 -2.03 17.94 -10.15
CA ASP A 103 -3.26 18.39 -10.79
C ASP A 103 -3.82 17.33 -11.77
N SER A 104 -5.14 17.39 -11.99
CA SER A 104 -5.88 16.55 -12.92
C SER A 104 -5.27 16.56 -14.32
N PHE A 105 -4.78 17.72 -14.78
CA PHE A 105 -4.10 17.85 -16.07
C PHE A 105 -2.85 16.95 -16.14
N THR A 106 -1.98 17.04 -15.13
CA THR A 106 -0.76 16.23 -15.02
C THR A 106 -1.06 14.73 -15.02
N LEU A 107 -2.09 14.32 -14.26
CA LEU A 107 -2.52 12.93 -14.18
C LEU A 107 -3.03 12.42 -15.53
N GLN A 108 -3.79 13.25 -16.26
CA GLN A 108 -4.29 12.91 -17.58
C GLN A 108 -3.17 12.83 -18.62
N SER A 109 -2.15 13.69 -18.52
CA SER A 109 -0.98 13.66 -19.40
C SER A 109 -0.15 12.39 -19.19
N ILE A 110 0.07 11.96 -17.94
CA ILE A 110 0.69 10.67 -17.62
C ILE A 110 -0.09 9.52 -18.27
N ARG A 111 -1.42 9.50 -18.11
CA ARG A 111 -2.28 8.49 -18.75
C ARG A 111 -2.11 8.48 -20.27
N ARG A 112 -2.18 9.65 -20.91
CA ARG A 112 -2.00 9.78 -22.37
C ARG A 112 -0.64 9.24 -22.83
N ARG A 113 0.43 9.50 -22.07
CA ARG A 113 1.77 8.98 -22.39
C ARG A 113 1.83 7.45 -22.28
N VAL A 114 1.25 6.86 -21.23
CA VAL A 114 1.15 5.39 -21.16
C VAL A 114 0.41 4.81 -22.39
N HIS A 115 -0.65 5.48 -22.85
CA HIS A 115 -1.36 5.08 -24.06
C HIS A 115 -0.60 5.32 -25.37
N SER A 116 0.31 6.29 -25.44
CA SER A 116 1.16 6.48 -26.63
C SER A 116 2.12 5.30 -26.81
N PHE A 117 2.73 4.79 -25.74
CA PHE A 117 3.51 3.55 -25.77
C PHE A 117 2.68 2.37 -26.32
N TYR A 118 1.45 2.21 -25.84
CA TYR A 118 0.57 1.16 -26.35
C TYR A 118 0.21 1.34 -27.83
N LYS A 119 0.02 2.58 -28.32
CA LYS A 119 -0.23 2.85 -29.74
C LYS A 119 0.97 2.46 -30.61
N ARG A 120 2.20 2.65 -30.10
CA ARG A 120 3.46 2.19 -30.72
C ARG A 120 3.75 0.70 -30.52
N ASN A 121 2.88 -0.05 -29.83
CA ASN A 121 3.11 -1.44 -29.42
C ASN A 121 4.37 -1.66 -28.55
N GLU A 122 4.80 -0.64 -27.82
CA GLU A 122 5.93 -0.72 -26.90
C GLU A 122 5.46 -0.98 -25.46
N ILE A 123 6.19 -1.81 -24.71
CA ILE A 123 5.87 -2.06 -23.30
C ILE A 123 6.26 -0.84 -22.46
N PRO A 124 5.32 -0.16 -21.78
CA PRO A 124 5.61 1.00 -20.96
C PRO A 124 6.18 0.57 -19.61
N THR A 125 7.50 0.49 -19.50
CA THR A 125 8.19 0.31 -18.22
C THR A 125 8.23 1.65 -17.48
N VAL A 126 8.16 1.63 -16.14
CA VAL A 126 8.19 2.87 -15.33
C VAL A 126 9.43 3.71 -15.62
N LYS A 127 10.60 3.09 -15.79
CA LYS A 127 11.84 3.79 -16.20
C LYS A 127 11.74 4.45 -17.58
N LYS A 128 11.17 3.74 -18.57
CA LYS A 128 10.98 4.27 -19.93
C LYS A 128 10.01 5.45 -19.91
N LEU A 129 8.87 5.29 -19.23
CA LEU A 129 7.90 6.36 -19.03
C LEU A 129 8.52 7.56 -18.33
N LEU A 130 9.35 7.34 -17.30
CA LEU A 130 9.97 8.43 -16.56
C LEU A 130 10.96 9.22 -17.41
N ASN A 131 11.84 8.55 -18.16
CA ASN A 131 12.77 9.22 -19.07
C ASN A 131 11.99 10.03 -20.13
N ASP A 132 10.95 9.41 -20.69
CA ASP A 132 10.13 10.00 -21.74
C ASP A 132 9.32 11.22 -21.24
N LEU A 133 8.82 11.17 -20.00
CA LEU A 133 8.14 12.29 -19.34
C LEU A 133 9.10 13.41 -18.91
N ASN A 134 10.36 13.08 -18.58
CA ASN A 134 11.37 14.08 -18.19
C ASN A 134 11.97 14.80 -19.41
N ASN A 135 12.03 14.15 -20.57
CA ASN A 135 12.52 14.74 -21.81
C ASN A 135 11.53 15.74 -22.42
N GLU A 136 10.24 15.51 -22.21
CA GLU A 136 9.14 16.38 -22.65
C GLU A 136 8.85 17.40 -21.53
N ALA A 137 9.73 18.38 -21.39
CA ALA A 137 9.77 19.35 -20.28
C ALA A 137 8.44 20.12 -20.03
N ASP A 138 7.51 20.11 -20.98
CA ASP A 138 6.19 20.76 -20.89
C ASP A 138 5.14 19.97 -20.09
N ILE A 139 5.33 18.67 -19.87
CA ILE A 139 4.27 17.82 -19.30
C ILE A 139 4.28 17.83 -17.77
N LEU A 140 5.47 17.93 -17.17
CA LEU A 140 5.66 17.87 -15.73
C LEU A 140 6.36 19.13 -15.25
N GLN A 141 5.62 20.01 -14.58
CA GLN A 141 6.18 21.17 -13.87
C GLN A 141 7.22 20.77 -12.80
N GLN A 142 7.23 19.49 -12.38
CA GLN A 142 8.14 18.96 -11.37
C GLN A 142 8.65 17.56 -11.74
N LYS A 143 9.95 17.32 -11.56
CA LYS A 143 10.56 15.99 -11.70
C LYS A 143 9.95 15.01 -10.69
N ILE A 144 9.47 13.86 -11.16
CA ILE A 144 8.84 12.81 -10.34
C ILE A 144 9.84 11.66 -10.13
N SER A 145 9.83 11.00 -8.96
CA SER A 145 10.63 9.79 -8.76
C SER A 145 9.94 8.54 -9.31
N GLU A 146 10.70 7.51 -9.71
CA GLU A 146 10.17 6.24 -10.26
C GLU A 146 9.12 5.61 -9.32
N ARG A 147 9.40 5.62 -8.01
CA ARG A 147 8.49 5.09 -6.99
C ARG A 147 7.17 5.88 -6.90
N THR A 148 7.24 7.19 -7.12
CA THR A 148 6.06 8.05 -7.12
C THR A 148 5.24 7.83 -8.38
N LEU A 149 5.87 7.75 -9.55
CA LEU A 149 5.19 7.42 -10.81
C LEU A 149 4.47 6.07 -10.72
N CYS A 150 5.12 5.03 -10.20
CA CYS A 150 4.51 3.72 -10.00
C CYS A 150 3.26 3.78 -9.09
N ARG A 151 3.31 4.57 -8.02
CA ARG A 151 2.16 4.79 -7.13
C ARG A 151 1.05 5.60 -7.81
N LEU A 152 1.40 6.65 -8.55
CA LEU A 152 0.44 7.47 -9.30
C LEU A 152 -0.29 6.65 -10.37
N LEU A 153 0.40 5.76 -11.08
CA LEU A 153 -0.23 4.85 -12.03
C LEU A 153 -1.33 4.02 -11.34
N ASN A 154 -1.06 3.49 -10.14
CA ASN A 154 -2.09 2.77 -9.38
C ASN A 154 -3.23 3.70 -8.94
N ASP A 155 -2.91 4.91 -8.47
CA ASP A 155 -3.90 5.87 -8.00
C ASP A 155 -4.85 6.34 -9.13
N ILE A 156 -4.37 6.46 -10.37
CA ILE A 156 -5.18 6.83 -11.55
C ILE A 156 -5.86 5.62 -12.22
N GLY A 157 -5.81 4.43 -11.60
CA GLY A 157 -6.57 3.27 -12.05
C GLY A 157 -5.83 2.28 -12.94
N PHE A 158 -4.51 2.42 -13.13
CA PHE A 158 -3.72 1.34 -13.73
C PHE A 158 -3.45 0.22 -12.72
N SER A 159 -3.16 -0.97 -13.23
CA SER A 159 -2.60 -2.05 -12.42
C SER A 159 -1.58 -2.86 -13.20
N PHE A 160 -0.54 -3.31 -12.51
CA PHE A 160 0.46 -4.18 -13.10
C PHE A 160 0.03 -5.65 -12.97
N LYS A 161 -0.47 -6.22 -14.06
CA LYS A 161 -1.09 -7.57 -14.07
C LYS A 161 -0.51 -8.45 -15.15
N LYS A 162 -0.66 -9.78 -14.98
CA LYS A 162 -0.32 -10.75 -16.02
C LYS A 162 -1.16 -10.46 -17.27
N ARG A 163 -0.51 -10.43 -18.43
CA ARG A 163 -1.17 -10.32 -19.72
C ARG A 163 -2.00 -11.59 -19.94
N ARG A 164 -3.30 -11.46 -20.20
CA ARG A 164 -4.10 -12.59 -20.71
C ARG A 164 -3.66 -12.87 -22.14
N GLN A 165 -3.17 -14.08 -22.40
CA GLN A 165 -2.84 -14.57 -23.75
C GLN A 165 -4.07 -15.08 -24.50
N SER A 166 -5.17 -15.32 -23.78
CA SER A 166 -6.41 -15.88 -24.32
C SER A 166 -7.51 -14.82 -24.33
N ALA A 167 -7.60 -14.06 -25.41
CA ALA A 167 -8.91 -13.74 -25.94
C ALA A 167 -9.19 -14.84 -26.95
N LEU A 168 -9.98 -15.86 -26.58
CA LEU A 168 -10.60 -16.70 -27.58
C LEU A 168 -11.42 -15.74 -28.44
N ILE A 169 -10.94 -15.51 -29.67
CA ILE A 169 -11.67 -14.68 -30.61
C ILE A 169 -12.92 -15.49 -30.96
N GLU A 170 -14.05 -15.15 -30.34
CA GLU A 170 -15.37 -15.67 -30.66
C GLU A 170 -15.84 -15.03 -31.97
N ARG A 171 -15.16 -15.39 -33.05
CA ARG A 171 -15.51 -15.03 -34.40
C ARG A 171 -16.47 -16.10 -34.93
N ASP A 172 -17.64 -15.69 -35.42
CA ASP A 172 -18.72 -16.61 -35.80
C ASP A 172 -18.29 -17.65 -36.85
N ASP A 173 -17.40 -17.25 -37.76
CA ASP A 173 -16.78 -18.12 -38.76
C ASP A 173 -15.91 -19.22 -38.11
N ILE A 174 -15.13 -18.90 -37.08
CA ILE A 174 -14.31 -19.88 -36.33
C ILE A 174 -15.21 -20.88 -35.58
N ILE A 175 -16.34 -20.41 -35.04
CA ILE A 175 -17.32 -21.26 -34.34
C ILE A 175 -17.97 -22.25 -35.33
N ALA A 176 -18.38 -21.77 -36.51
CA ALA A 176 -18.95 -22.61 -37.55
C ALA A 176 -17.96 -23.69 -38.02
N TRP A 177 -16.70 -23.32 -38.26
CA TRP A 177 -15.65 -24.27 -38.64
C TRP A 177 -15.40 -25.34 -37.58
N ARG A 178 -15.37 -24.97 -36.29
CA ARG A 178 -15.25 -25.95 -35.19
C ARG A 178 -16.41 -26.94 -35.16
N ARG A 179 -17.65 -26.45 -35.31
CA ARG A 179 -18.83 -27.32 -35.32
C ARG A 179 -18.78 -28.31 -36.48
N LYS A 180 -18.35 -27.88 -37.66
CA LYS A 180 -18.17 -28.75 -38.82
C LYS A 180 -17.10 -29.81 -38.55
N TYR A 181 -15.90 -29.39 -38.14
CA TYR A 181 -14.79 -30.28 -37.81
C TYR A 181 -15.18 -31.38 -36.79
N LEU A 182 -15.89 -31.01 -35.71
CA LEU A 182 -16.30 -31.97 -34.69
C LEU A 182 -17.31 -33.01 -35.22
N ARG A 183 -18.21 -32.62 -36.14
CA ARG A 183 -19.13 -33.56 -36.79
C ARG A 183 -18.37 -34.54 -37.68
N ASP A 184 -17.44 -34.02 -38.49
CA ASP A 184 -16.65 -34.82 -39.42
C ASP A 184 -15.77 -35.84 -38.66
N ILE A 185 -15.10 -35.41 -37.58
CA ILE A 185 -14.31 -36.32 -36.73
C ILE A 185 -15.17 -37.40 -36.08
N LYS A 186 -16.40 -37.07 -35.64
CA LYS A 186 -17.32 -38.06 -35.07
C LYS A 186 -17.68 -39.12 -36.11
N LEU A 187 -18.02 -38.71 -37.33
CA LEU A 187 -18.33 -39.62 -38.44
C LEU A 187 -17.14 -40.53 -38.78
N TYR A 188 -15.92 -39.99 -38.83
CA TYR A 188 -14.73 -40.80 -39.14
C TYR A 188 -14.40 -41.82 -38.06
N LYS A 189 -14.68 -41.50 -36.80
CA LYS A 189 -14.56 -42.47 -35.69
C LYS A 189 -15.61 -43.58 -35.78
N GLU A 190 -16.86 -43.25 -36.13
CA GLU A 190 -17.93 -44.24 -36.36
C GLU A 190 -17.59 -45.19 -37.52
N GLN A 191 -16.91 -44.68 -38.56
CA GLN A 191 -16.40 -45.45 -39.70
C GLN A 191 -15.10 -46.22 -39.40
N GLN A 192 -14.62 -46.24 -38.15
CA GLN A 192 -13.37 -46.88 -37.72
C GLN A 192 -12.12 -46.46 -38.54
N LYS A 193 -12.08 -45.21 -39.03
CA LYS A 193 -10.91 -44.70 -39.73
C LYS A 193 -9.79 -44.39 -38.73
N ILE A 194 -8.55 -44.69 -39.12
CA ILE A 194 -7.36 -44.28 -38.37
C ILE A 194 -7.16 -42.78 -38.59
N ILE A 195 -7.07 -42.01 -37.51
CA ILE A 195 -6.95 -40.55 -37.54
C ILE A 195 -5.57 -40.17 -37.01
N TYR A 196 -4.74 -39.61 -37.88
CA TYR A 196 -3.45 -39.03 -37.49
C TYR A 196 -3.61 -37.53 -37.25
N TYR A 197 -3.08 -37.04 -36.13
CA TYR A 197 -3.06 -35.62 -35.83
C TYR A 197 -1.66 -35.07 -36.11
N LEU A 198 -1.60 -34.20 -37.13
CA LEU A 198 -0.42 -33.39 -37.40
C LEU A 198 -0.60 -32.06 -36.69
N ASP A 199 0.35 -31.70 -35.83
CA ASP A 199 0.38 -30.39 -35.21
C ASP A 199 1.69 -29.68 -35.52
N GLU A 200 1.55 -28.44 -35.99
CA GLU A 200 2.65 -27.51 -36.20
C GLU A 200 2.66 -26.54 -35.01
N THR A 201 3.57 -26.78 -34.06
CA THR A 201 3.75 -25.87 -32.93
C THR A 201 4.76 -24.79 -33.30
N TRP A 202 4.32 -23.54 -33.21
CA TRP A 202 5.16 -22.36 -33.46
C TRP A 202 5.75 -21.85 -32.15
N VAL A 203 7.08 -21.82 -32.05
CA VAL A 203 7.76 -21.08 -30.96
C VAL A 203 8.05 -19.67 -31.45
N ASN A 204 7.42 -18.67 -30.84
CA ASN A 204 7.66 -17.26 -31.18
C ASN A 204 9.00 -16.81 -30.58
N ALA A 205 9.93 -16.33 -31.42
CA ALA A 205 11.12 -15.65 -30.93
C ALA A 205 10.75 -14.28 -30.35
N GLY A 206 10.81 -14.15 -29.03
CA GLY A 206 10.55 -12.90 -28.31
C GLY A 206 9.99 -13.16 -26.92
N ILE A 207 10.76 -12.81 -25.90
CA ILE A 207 10.32 -12.83 -24.49
C ILE A 207 9.20 -11.79 -24.34
N SER A 208 7.95 -12.22 -24.50
CA SER A 208 6.81 -11.38 -24.14
C SER A 208 6.77 -11.30 -22.62
N THR A 209 6.98 -10.10 -22.07
CA THR A 209 6.89 -9.89 -20.63
C THR A 209 5.53 -10.36 -20.12
N THR A 210 5.53 -11.27 -19.15
CA THR A 210 4.31 -11.88 -18.64
C THR A 210 3.38 -10.87 -17.98
N LYS A 211 3.90 -9.76 -17.44
CA LYS A 211 3.14 -8.70 -16.76
C LYS A 211 3.30 -7.36 -17.45
N VAL A 212 2.21 -6.62 -17.54
CA VAL A 212 2.14 -5.30 -18.16
C VAL A 212 1.18 -4.41 -17.36
N TRP A 213 1.35 -3.09 -17.47
CA TRP A 213 0.37 -2.15 -16.95
C TRP A 213 -0.93 -2.27 -17.75
N GLN A 214 -2.06 -2.27 -17.06
CA GLN A 214 -3.40 -2.35 -17.65
C GLN A 214 -4.25 -1.23 -17.06
N ASP A 215 -4.86 -0.41 -17.91
CA ASP A 215 -5.80 0.63 -17.49
C ASP A 215 -7.16 -0.02 -17.15
N LYS A 216 -7.59 0.07 -15.89
CA LYS A 216 -8.90 -0.47 -15.47
C LYS A 216 -10.06 0.47 -15.80
N THR A 217 -9.78 1.72 -16.14
CA THR A 217 -10.81 2.73 -16.44
C THR A 217 -11.45 2.50 -17.81
N ILE A 218 -10.77 1.75 -18.69
CA ILE A 218 -11.23 1.39 -20.03
C ILE A 218 -11.97 0.05 -19.95
N LYS A 219 -13.28 0.08 -20.23
CA LYS A 219 -14.11 -1.12 -20.21
C LYS A 219 -14.21 -1.82 -21.56
N SER A 220 -14.09 -1.09 -22.67
CA SER A 220 -14.27 -1.62 -24.02
C SER A 220 -13.44 -0.87 -25.07
N CYS A 221 -13.30 -1.47 -26.26
CA CYS A 221 -12.64 -0.85 -27.40
C CYS A 221 -13.31 0.46 -27.84
N SER A 222 -14.65 0.50 -27.81
CA SER A 222 -15.41 1.70 -28.16
C SER A 222 -15.17 2.83 -27.15
N ASP A 223 -15.16 2.51 -25.84
CA ASP A 223 -14.86 3.51 -24.79
C ASP A 223 -13.43 4.06 -24.91
N ALA A 224 -12.45 3.20 -25.20
CA ALA A 224 -11.08 3.62 -25.46
C ALA A 224 -11.01 4.60 -26.64
N ARG A 225 -11.67 4.27 -27.76
CA ARG A 225 -11.72 5.11 -28.97
C ARG A 225 -12.33 6.47 -28.70
N ARG A 226 -13.49 6.52 -28.02
CA ARG A 226 -14.16 7.78 -27.67
C ARG A 226 -13.28 8.70 -26.81
N LYS A 227 -12.48 8.13 -25.91
CA LYS A 227 -11.54 8.86 -25.05
C LYS A 227 -10.19 9.17 -25.73
N GLY A 228 -9.98 8.75 -26.98
CA GLY A 228 -8.69 8.87 -27.69
C GLY A 228 -7.57 7.97 -27.12
N LEU A 229 -7.93 6.99 -26.29
CA LEU A 229 -7.03 6.05 -25.62
C LEU A 229 -6.93 4.73 -26.41
N SER A 230 -6.09 3.81 -25.93
CA SER A 230 -5.94 2.47 -26.51
C SER A 230 -6.41 1.38 -25.55
N THR A 231 -6.69 0.19 -26.06
CA THR A 231 -7.06 -0.99 -25.26
C THR A 231 -5.86 -1.70 -24.65
N GLY A 232 -4.70 -1.03 -24.57
CA GLY A 232 -3.42 -1.61 -24.16
C GLY A 232 -2.62 -2.17 -25.34
N LEU A 233 -1.62 -3.00 -25.02
CA LEU A 233 -0.75 -3.65 -26.00
C LEU A 233 -1.53 -4.59 -26.91
N LYS A 234 -1.42 -4.39 -28.23
CA LYS A 234 -1.96 -5.34 -29.20
C LYS A 234 -1.21 -6.66 -29.11
N GLY A 235 -1.88 -7.76 -29.43
CA GLY A 235 -1.20 -9.01 -29.75
C GLY A 235 -0.12 -8.75 -30.81
N PRO A 236 0.98 -9.51 -30.81
CA PRO A 236 1.95 -9.41 -31.89
C PRO A 236 1.22 -9.55 -33.24
N SER A 237 1.27 -8.50 -34.06
CA SER A 237 0.65 -8.46 -35.38
C SER A 237 1.69 -8.90 -36.38
N GLY A 238 1.69 -10.18 -36.72
CA GLY A 238 2.61 -10.75 -37.69
C GLY A 238 3.28 -12.03 -37.20
N LYS A 239 3.64 -12.89 -38.16
CA LYS A 239 4.46 -14.06 -37.92
C LYS A 239 5.90 -13.58 -37.76
N GLY A 240 6.38 -13.33 -36.54
CA GLY A 240 7.80 -13.06 -36.29
C GLY A 240 8.69 -14.23 -36.72
N GLY A 241 10.00 -14.15 -36.50
CA GLY A 241 10.89 -15.31 -36.65
C GLY A 241 10.36 -16.48 -35.82
N ARG A 242 10.07 -17.60 -36.47
CA ARG A 242 9.44 -18.77 -35.86
C ARG A 242 10.34 -19.98 -36.04
N LEU A 243 10.49 -20.73 -34.96
CA LEU A 243 10.90 -22.13 -35.05
C LEU A 243 9.62 -22.94 -35.26
N ILE A 244 9.61 -23.79 -36.29
CA ILE A 244 8.53 -24.73 -36.57
C ILE A 244 8.92 -26.07 -35.97
N ILE A 245 8.09 -26.60 -35.07
CA ILE A 245 8.23 -27.95 -34.55
C ILE A 245 7.03 -28.74 -35.05
N ASN A 246 7.29 -29.74 -35.89
CA ASN A 246 6.25 -30.66 -36.35
C ASN A 246 6.18 -31.82 -35.36
N THR A 247 4.99 -32.06 -34.81
CA THR A 247 4.72 -33.23 -33.98
C THR A 247 3.61 -34.05 -34.61
N CYS A 248 3.79 -35.36 -34.64
CA CYS A 248 2.79 -36.31 -35.09
C CYS A 248 2.36 -37.16 -33.90
N TRP A 249 1.06 -37.21 -33.64
CA TRP A 249 0.47 -38.05 -32.59
C TRP A 249 -0.50 -39.04 -33.24
N GLN A 250 -0.42 -40.29 -32.80
CA GLN A 250 -1.27 -41.39 -33.24
C GLN A 250 -2.33 -41.69 -32.17
#